data_AF-A0A2J6HNB0-F1
#
_entry.id   AF-A0A2J6HNB0-F1
#
_cell.length_a   1.000
_cell.length_b   1.000
_cell.length_c   1.000
_cell.angle_alpha   90.00
_cell.angle_beta   90.00
_cell.angle_gamma   90.00
#
_symmetry.space_group_name_H-M   'P 1'
#
loop_
_entity.id
_entity.type
_entity.pdbx_description
1 polymer ?
#
loop_
_entity_poly.entity_id
_entity_poly.type
_entity_poly.pdbx_seq_one_letter_code
_entity_poly.pdbx_strand_id
1 'polypeptide(L)'
;MSSTFAFAQDFVEFGDGSVESYRTPINNFYQYSRTQSIYLQSDLGIDMPVNLTKIGYNLATFDGDAYTYSQIQIWMGHTTMDQYTGTGDWVDVSTLQLVYDGPMSWTGTVWIELELDEAFAYNGTDNLIISVYDPLNSPSYAGSLNKWSLTDLNSGVKRVLMGYSDSTNPPSLCTYCSSYEDQIADLRVYYEALGDAYLEGTVTDAITGDPLNGAKVTVGEDYVFTGQDGMFAFTVNPGDRTVTAEKPGYATQSQTVAAVIGEPVVVDFAMEEEINMPVGVYAYISEADVDVVDIEWGAPGASYEIIYDDGEAENYAVWVQGGNMNALRFTPAGYPCDVLSASIYVGDGTYPQGEDILQPFEVAVYDATGADNLPGAELGRVEITPEQFGWIAVDFASLGITIESGDFYVAMIQGGNYPECLAIGVDESNPVMRSYSRNVTNGQGWTTAGYTDFMMRAVCEGPAGVVNMNAADVIA
;
A
#
# COMPACT_ATOMS: atom_id res chain seq x y z
N MET A 1 4.82 39.15 1.62
CA MET A 1 5.47 38.45 2.74
C MET A 1 5.38 36.99 2.38
N SER A 2 6.51 36.35 2.08
CA SER A 2 6.53 34.92 1.80
C SER A 2 6.28 34.20 3.12
N SER A 3 5.12 33.60 3.30
CA SER A 3 4.89 32.68 4.41
C SER A 3 5.61 31.38 4.05
N THR A 4 6.83 31.22 4.56
CA THR A 4 7.45 29.90 4.68
C THR A 4 6.58 29.06 5.60
N PHE A 5 5.81 28.13 5.02
CA PHE A 5 5.30 26.99 5.75
C PHE A 5 6.53 26.18 6.17
N ALA A 6 6.82 26.14 7.47
CA ALA A 6 7.74 25.15 8.02
C ALA A 6 6.94 23.84 8.10
N PHE A 7 7.37 22.81 7.36
CA PHE A 7 6.92 21.46 7.62
C PHE A 7 7.30 21.11 9.08
N ALA A 8 6.46 20.37 9.79
CA ALA A 8 6.82 19.87 11.11
C ALA A 8 8.05 18.96 10.94
N GLN A 9 9.13 19.23 11.68
CA GLN A 9 10.30 18.36 11.70
C GLN A 9 9.90 17.06 12.41
N ASP A 10 9.79 15.98 11.66
CA ASP A 10 9.52 14.65 12.20
C ASP A 10 10.79 14.04 12.79
N PHE A 11 10.62 13.11 13.71
CA PHE A 11 11.74 12.36 14.28
C PHE A 11 11.37 10.90 14.49
N VAL A 12 12.39 10.05 14.44
CA VAL A 12 12.32 8.66 14.89
C VAL A 12 13.28 8.42 16.04
N GLU A 13 12.89 7.56 16.97
CA GLU A 13 13.73 7.07 18.05
C GLU A 13 13.99 5.58 17.86
N PHE A 14 15.26 5.22 17.89
CA PHE A 14 15.71 3.86 18.06
C PHE A 14 16.20 3.67 19.49
N GLY A 15 15.72 2.60 20.10
CA GLY A 15 16.25 2.05 21.34
C GLY A 15 15.27 2.02 22.50
N ASP A 16 15.60 1.22 23.52
CA ASP A 16 14.75 0.94 24.67
C ASP A 16 15.38 1.33 26.02
N GLY A 17 16.63 1.80 26.03
CA GLY A 17 17.36 2.16 27.24
C GLY A 17 17.58 0.99 28.20
N SER A 18 17.66 -0.24 27.68
CA SER A 18 17.85 -1.46 28.49
C SER A 18 19.18 -1.51 29.25
N VAL A 19 20.20 -0.79 28.78
CA VAL A 19 21.53 -0.73 29.40
C VAL A 19 22.12 0.67 29.35
N GLU A 20 23.17 0.90 30.15
CA GLU A 20 23.87 2.18 30.19
C GLU A 20 25.39 2.00 30.10
N SER A 21 26.05 2.88 29.34
CA SER A 21 27.51 2.81 29.13
C SER A 21 28.13 4.20 28.98
N TYR A 22 29.38 4.35 29.41
CA TYR A 22 30.19 5.55 29.16
C TYR A 22 31.05 5.43 27.89
N ARG A 23 30.94 4.31 27.15
CA ARG A 23 31.88 3.96 26.08
C ARG A 23 31.36 4.25 24.65
N THR A 24 30.05 4.37 24.48
CA THR A 24 29.36 4.66 23.21
C THR A 24 28.12 5.52 23.53
N PRO A 25 27.70 6.48 22.67
CA PRO A 25 28.18 6.81 21.33
C PRO A 25 29.57 7.46 21.31
N ILE A 26 30.06 7.91 22.45
CA ILE A 26 31.38 8.50 22.63
C ILE A 26 31.99 7.99 23.94
N ASN A 27 33.31 7.80 23.97
CA ASN A 27 33.98 7.31 25.18
C ASN A 27 34.43 8.47 26.06
N ASN A 28 33.84 8.56 27.25
CA ASN A 28 34.06 9.67 28.19
C ASN A 28 35.40 9.61 28.96
N PHE A 29 36.18 8.52 28.84
CA PHE A 29 37.30 8.23 29.74
C PHE A 29 38.70 8.36 29.11
N TYR A 30 38.83 8.32 27.79
CA TYR A 30 40.12 8.35 27.09
C TYR A 30 40.35 9.65 26.33
N GLN A 31 41.62 9.96 26.05
CA GLN A 31 42.00 11.24 25.42
C GLN A 31 41.48 11.34 23.99
N TYR A 32 41.47 10.23 23.27
CA TYR A 32 40.95 10.09 21.92
C TYR A 32 39.93 8.96 21.91
N SER A 33 38.79 9.18 21.27
CA SER A 33 37.80 8.11 21.07
C SER A 33 37.17 8.19 19.70
N ARG A 34 36.84 7.03 19.13
CA ARG A 34 36.05 6.91 17.92
C ARG A 34 35.09 5.75 18.08
N THR A 35 33.85 5.93 17.67
CA THR A 35 32.87 4.85 17.53
C THR A 35 32.35 4.82 16.09
N GLN A 36 31.82 3.67 15.69
CA GLN A 36 31.08 3.53 14.45
C GLN A 36 29.92 2.56 14.68
N SER A 37 28.70 3.09 14.61
CA SER A 37 27.46 2.35 14.85
C SER A 37 26.72 2.13 13.54
N ILE A 38 26.14 0.93 13.38
CA ILE A 38 25.22 0.60 12.29
C ILE A 38 23.80 0.58 12.87
N TYR A 39 22.95 1.49 12.41
CA TYR A 39 21.51 1.47 12.64
C TYR A 39 20.85 0.91 11.39
N LEU A 40 20.04 -0.12 11.54
CA LEU A 40 19.41 -0.77 10.38
C LEU A 40 18.32 0.13 9.79
N GLN A 41 18.03 -0.02 8.50
CA GLN A 41 16.87 0.64 7.89
C GLN A 41 15.59 0.29 8.68
N SER A 42 15.44 -0.97 9.09
CA SER A 42 14.32 -1.45 9.91
C SER A 42 14.31 -0.88 11.33
N ASP A 43 15.44 -0.42 11.86
CA ASP A 43 15.51 0.23 13.17
C ASP A 43 14.91 1.65 13.09
N LEU A 44 15.12 2.33 11.97
CA LEU A 44 14.68 3.69 11.74
C LEU A 44 13.27 3.76 11.15
N GLY A 45 12.83 2.72 10.43
CA GLY A 45 11.50 2.67 9.82
C GLY A 45 11.23 3.77 8.78
N ILE A 46 12.25 4.52 8.37
CA ILE A 46 12.17 5.52 7.32
C ILE A 46 12.34 4.79 5.99
N ASP A 47 11.24 4.62 5.26
CA ASP A 47 11.13 3.85 4.01
C ASP A 47 11.05 4.74 2.76
N MET A 48 11.54 5.97 2.88
CA MET A 48 11.59 6.96 1.82
C MET A 48 12.86 7.83 1.91
N PRO A 49 13.32 8.42 0.80
CA PRO A 49 14.39 9.40 0.83
C PRO A 49 14.02 10.64 1.65
N VAL A 50 14.89 11.01 2.59
CA VAL A 50 14.73 12.16 3.50
C VAL A 50 16.05 12.88 3.73
N ASN A 51 16.00 14.12 4.21
CA ASN A 51 17.17 14.81 4.75
C ASN A 51 17.20 14.66 6.27
N LEU A 52 18.22 13.99 6.82
CA LEU A 52 18.47 14.02 8.26
C LEU A 52 19.08 15.38 8.60
N THR A 53 18.53 16.06 9.59
CA THR A 53 18.87 17.45 9.93
C THR A 53 19.40 17.61 11.34
N LYS A 54 19.11 16.66 12.23
CA LYS A 54 19.55 16.68 13.62
C LYS A 54 19.58 15.26 14.17
N ILE A 55 20.51 14.98 15.07
CA ILE A 55 20.54 13.71 15.82
C ILE A 55 20.56 13.96 17.31
N GLY A 56 20.11 12.97 18.08
CA GLY A 56 20.10 13.01 19.53
C GLY A 56 20.66 11.74 20.12
N TYR A 57 21.44 11.87 21.20
CA TYR A 57 21.85 10.77 22.07
C TYR A 57 21.40 11.04 23.49
N ASN A 58 20.82 10.04 24.15
CA ASN A 58 20.29 10.20 25.50
C ASN A 58 21.37 9.98 26.55
N LEU A 59 21.65 11.01 27.37
CA LEU A 59 22.46 10.86 28.56
C LEU A 59 21.57 10.39 29.72
N ALA A 60 21.59 9.08 30.02
CA ALA A 60 20.75 8.47 31.04
C ALA A 60 21.21 8.80 32.47
N THR A 61 22.50 8.63 32.76
CA THR A 61 23.08 8.93 34.08
C THR A 61 23.94 10.19 34.01
N PHE A 62 23.60 11.18 34.83
CA PHE A 62 24.37 12.41 35.04
C PHE A 62 24.97 12.42 36.45
N ASP A 63 26.30 12.57 36.54
CA ASP A 63 27.05 12.52 37.81
C ASP A 63 27.05 13.86 38.58
N GLY A 64 26.48 14.92 38.00
CA GLY A 64 26.39 16.24 38.64
C GLY A 64 27.34 17.29 38.07
N ASP A 65 28.35 16.86 37.30
CA ASP A 65 29.33 17.74 36.66
C ASP A 65 28.99 17.99 35.18
N ALA A 66 28.62 19.23 34.87
CA ALA A 66 28.40 19.65 33.49
C ALA A 66 29.72 19.55 32.70
N TYR A 67 29.61 19.14 31.44
CA TYR A 67 30.77 18.93 30.58
C TYR A 67 30.48 19.43 29.17
N THR A 68 31.53 19.92 28.51
CA THR A 68 31.51 20.36 27.12
C THR A 68 32.72 19.77 26.41
N TYR A 69 32.50 18.86 25.47
CA TYR A 69 33.49 18.51 24.49
C TYR A 69 33.78 19.73 23.64
N SER A 70 35.05 20.14 23.56
CA SER A 70 35.43 21.31 22.77
C SER A 70 35.19 21.13 21.27
N GLN A 71 35.28 19.90 20.77
CA GLN A 71 35.07 19.55 19.37
C GLN A 71 34.77 18.06 19.26
N ILE A 72 33.67 17.71 18.59
CA ILE A 72 33.28 16.36 18.16
C ILE A 72 33.03 16.41 16.67
N GLN A 73 33.46 15.36 15.97
CA GLN A 73 33.15 15.18 14.56
C GLN A 73 32.24 13.97 14.37
N ILE A 74 31.18 14.14 13.58
CA ILE A 74 30.21 13.08 13.27
C ILE A 74 30.14 12.91 11.76
N TRP A 75 30.34 11.67 11.32
CA TRP A 75 30.16 11.29 9.92
C TRP A 75 29.01 10.34 9.75
N MET A 76 28.31 10.47 8.63
CA MET A 76 27.23 9.58 8.22
C MET A 76 27.49 8.98 6.84
N GLY A 77 26.97 7.79 6.61
CA GLY A 77 27.00 7.14 5.31
C GLY A 77 26.04 5.96 5.23
N HIS A 78 25.75 5.54 4.01
CA HIS A 78 24.96 4.35 3.73
C HIS A 78 25.83 3.09 3.78
N THR A 79 25.25 1.97 4.20
CA THR A 79 25.91 0.66 4.15
C THR A 79 24.91 -0.46 3.93
N THR A 80 25.38 -1.55 3.33
CA THR A 80 24.64 -2.82 3.27
C THR A 80 25.05 -3.79 4.38
N MET A 81 25.96 -3.38 5.28
CA MET A 81 26.38 -4.21 6.41
C MET A 81 25.32 -4.19 7.51
N ASP A 82 24.96 -5.36 8.04
CA ASP A 82 24.04 -5.47 9.19
C ASP A 82 24.79 -5.49 10.54
N GLN A 83 26.07 -5.85 10.52
CA GLN A 83 26.94 -5.95 11.70
C GLN A 83 28.42 -6.00 11.29
N TYR A 84 29.29 -5.75 12.26
CA TYR A 84 30.73 -6.00 12.16
C TYR A 84 31.08 -7.44 12.53
N THR A 85 32.15 -7.94 11.94
CA THR A 85 32.67 -9.29 12.18
C THR A 85 34.00 -9.30 12.93
N GLY A 86 34.71 -8.17 12.97
CA GLY A 86 35.96 -8.00 13.67
C GLY A 86 36.34 -6.55 13.94
N THR A 87 37.38 -6.36 14.76
CA THR A 87 37.88 -5.05 15.19
C THR A 87 38.56 -4.22 14.09
N GLY A 88 38.75 -4.80 12.90
CA GLY A 88 39.37 -4.15 11.75
C GLY A 88 38.37 -3.61 10.71
N ASP A 89 37.07 -3.85 10.91
CA ASP A 89 36.02 -3.61 9.91
C ASP A 89 35.59 -2.13 9.81
N TRP A 90 36.45 -1.21 10.24
CA TRP A 90 36.17 0.23 10.21
C TRP A 90 35.91 0.71 8.79
N VAL A 91 34.79 1.39 8.58
CA VAL A 91 34.56 2.18 7.37
C VAL A 91 35.40 3.46 7.45
N ASP A 92 36.15 3.72 6.38
CA ASP A 92 37.00 4.89 6.26
C ASP A 92 36.12 6.16 6.20
N VAL A 93 36.41 7.17 7.02
CA VAL A 93 35.64 8.42 7.05
C VAL A 93 35.68 9.17 5.71
N SER A 94 36.68 8.92 4.85
CA SER A 94 36.75 9.50 3.51
C SER A 94 35.65 9.02 2.56
N THR A 95 34.96 7.92 2.90
CA THR A 95 33.77 7.43 2.18
C THR A 95 32.46 7.86 2.84
N LEU A 96 32.53 8.63 3.93
CA LEU A 96 31.39 9.13 4.69
C LEU A 96 31.30 10.66 4.54
N GLN A 97 30.10 11.21 4.75
CA GLN A 97 29.88 12.66 4.81
C GLN A 97 30.14 13.16 6.22
N LEU A 98 30.96 14.19 6.40
CA LEU A 98 31.04 14.93 7.66
C LEU A 98 29.75 15.75 7.80
N VAL A 99 28.95 15.47 8.82
CA VAL A 99 27.64 16.11 9.04
C VAL A 99 27.64 17.03 10.25
N TYR A 100 28.64 16.92 11.13
CA TYR A 100 28.76 17.77 12.31
C TYR A 100 30.24 17.93 12.70
N ASP A 101 30.69 19.15 12.93
CA ASP A 101 32.01 19.49 13.48
C ASP A 101 31.90 20.64 14.49
N GLY A 102 31.63 20.29 15.75
CA GLY A 102 31.28 21.28 16.76
C GLY A 102 31.32 20.78 18.20
N PRO A 103 31.02 21.65 19.17
CA PRO A 103 31.04 21.31 20.58
C PRO A 103 29.79 20.54 21.01
N MET A 104 29.94 19.50 21.82
CA MET A 104 28.83 18.77 22.44
C MET A 104 28.81 19.05 23.95
N SER A 105 27.66 19.43 24.53
CA SER A 105 27.55 19.76 25.95
C SER A 105 26.37 19.09 26.64
N TRP A 106 26.50 18.81 27.94
CA TRP A 106 25.39 18.38 28.80
C TRP A 106 25.42 19.03 30.18
N THR A 107 24.24 19.20 30.77
CA THR A 107 24.04 19.77 32.11
C THR A 107 23.09 18.96 32.98
N GLY A 108 22.67 17.78 32.52
CA GLY A 108 21.68 16.92 33.18
C GLY A 108 21.33 15.70 32.32
N THR A 109 20.52 14.81 32.88
CA THR A 109 19.92 13.68 32.14
C THR A 109 18.94 14.21 31.10
N VAL A 110 19.31 14.10 29.82
CA VAL A 110 18.54 14.65 28.69
C VAL A 110 19.01 14.05 27.37
N TRP A 111 18.16 14.13 26.35
CA TRP A 111 18.58 13.99 24.96
C TRP A 111 19.50 15.15 24.57
N ILE A 112 20.74 14.81 24.25
CA ILE A 112 21.73 15.74 23.71
C ILE A 112 21.53 15.81 22.21
N GLU A 113 20.86 16.86 21.77
CA GLU A 113 20.51 17.08 20.36
C GLU A 113 21.57 17.95 19.67
N LEU A 114 22.01 17.52 18.50
CA LEU A 114 23.01 18.17 17.65
C LEU A 114 22.41 18.44 16.27
N GLU A 115 22.19 19.72 15.96
CA GLU A 115 21.87 20.15 14.60
C GLU A 115 23.06 19.86 13.69
N LEU A 116 22.80 19.20 12.56
CA LEU A 116 23.83 18.86 11.60
C LEU A 116 24.22 20.14 10.84
N ASP A 117 25.52 20.36 10.67
CA ASP A 117 26.06 21.46 9.86
C ASP A 117 25.66 21.29 8.39
N GLU A 118 25.62 20.04 7.93
CA GLU A 118 25.18 19.64 6.60
C GLU A 118 24.17 18.50 6.75
N ALA A 119 22.98 18.67 6.17
CA ALA A 119 21.96 17.64 6.18
C ALA A 119 22.46 16.38 5.45
N PHE A 120 22.09 15.20 5.95
CA PHE A 120 22.45 13.93 5.33
C PHE A 120 21.29 13.39 4.51
N ALA A 121 21.49 13.22 3.20
CA ALA A 121 20.50 12.64 2.32
C ALA A 121 20.42 11.12 2.55
N TYR A 122 19.51 10.69 3.42
CA TYR A 122 19.25 9.28 3.68
C TYR A 122 18.34 8.70 2.60
N ASN A 123 18.64 7.49 2.11
CA ASN A 123 17.95 6.92 0.94
C ASN A 123 16.71 6.10 1.31
N GLY A 124 16.49 5.82 2.59
CA GLY A 124 15.35 5.03 3.06
C GLY A 124 15.48 3.51 2.83
N THR A 125 16.58 3.04 2.24
CA THR A 125 16.76 1.63 1.85
C THR A 125 17.98 0.98 2.48
N ASP A 126 19.11 1.69 2.56
CA ASP A 126 20.35 1.17 3.13
C ASP A 126 20.39 1.40 4.65
N ASN A 127 21.22 0.63 5.36
CA ASN A 127 21.48 0.88 6.77
C ASN A 127 22.30 2.18 6.94
N LEU A 128 22.12 2.86 8.07
CA LEU A 128 22.84 4.09 8.41
C LEU A 128 24.08 3.77 9.26
N ILE A 129 25.25 4.16 8.77
CA ILE A 129 26.47 4.23 9.58
C ILE A 129 26.61 5.62 10.18
N ILE A 130 26.84 5.69 11.48
CA ILE A 130 27.22 6.91 12.18
C ILE A 130 28.59 6.69 12.85
N SER A 131 29.60 7.49 12.49
CA SER A 131 30.89 7.49 13.16
C SER A 131 31.04 8.75 14.00
N VAL A 132 31.19 8.59 15.31
CA VAL A 132 31.43 9.70 16.25
C VAL A 132 32.90 9.69 16.65
N TYR A 133 33.57 10.82 16.54
CA TYR A 133 34.99 10.96 16.86
C TYR A 133 35.22 12.12 17.80
N ASP A 134 35.94 11.82 18.86
CA ASP A 134 36.56 12.77 19.75
C ASP A 134 38.05 12.90 19.40
N PRO A 135 38.45 13.97 18.69
CA PRO A 135 39.85 14.24 18.38
C PRO A 135 40.67 14.65 19.60
N LEU A 136 40.03 15.11 20.68
CA LEU A 136 40.68 15.50 21.92
C LEU A 136 39.64 15.75 23.04
N ASN A 137 39.66 14.88 24.05
CA ASN A 137 38.87 14.99 25.28
C ASN A 137 39.39 16.15 26.15
N SER A 138 38.99 17.37 25.80
CA SER A 138 39.43 18.65 26.37
C SER A 138 38.21 19.45 26.86
N PRO A 139 38.27 20.07 28.07
CA PRO A 139 39.47 20.46 28.82
C PRO A 139 40.05 19.42 29.79
N SER A 140 39.34 18.34 30.06
CA SER A 140 39.76 17.16 30.83
C SER A 140 38.85 15.98 30.50
N TYR A 141 39.13 14.77 31.00
CA TYR A 141 38.25 13.61 30.80
C TYR A 141 36.83 13.87 31.36
N ALA A 142 35.80 13.57 30.55
CA ALA A 142 34.39 13.64 30.95
C ALA A 142 34.01 12.65 32.08
N GLY A 143 34.80 11.59 32.28
CA GLY A 143 34.66 10.63 33.37
C GLY A 143 33.65 9.50 33.07
N SER A 144 33.83 8.36 33.72
CA SER A 144 33.02 7.14 33.47
C SER A 144 31.72 7.05 34.26
N LEU A 145 31.41 8.07 35.07
CA LEU A 145 30.20 8.12 35.90
C LEU A 145 28.99 8.65 35.11
N ASN A 146 29.22 9.50 34.11
CA ASN A 146 28.21 9.88 33.13
C ASN A 146 28.01 8.73 32.13
N LYS A 147 26.77 8.30 31.93
CA LYS A 147 26.45 7.18 31.04
C LYS A 147 25.32 7.51 30.09
N TRP A 148 25.47 7.03 28.87
CA TRP A 148 24.50 7.09 27.80
C TRP A 148 23.47 5.97 27.94
N SER A 149 22.25 6.22 27.46
CA SER A 149 21.20 5.21 27.28
C SER A 149 21.52 4.36 26.05
N LEU A 150 21.50 3.05 26.21
CA LEU A 150 21.81 2.08 25.17
C LEU A 150 20.76 0.98 25.14
N THR A 151 20.67 0.34 23.99
CA THR A 151 19.88 -0.86 23.75
C THR A 151 20.79 -2.08 23.65
N ASP A 152 20.52 -3.11 24.46
CA ASP A 152 21.13 -4.42 24.36
C ASP A 152 20.41 -5.27 23.31
N LEU A 153 21.09 -5.57 22.22
CA LEU A 153 20.52 -6.32 21.10
C LEU A 153 20.27 -7.79 21.45
N ASN A 154 20.77 -8.29 22.60
CA ASN A 154 20.53 -9.63 23.16
C ASN A 154 20.69 -10.82 22.18
N SER A 155 21.42 -10.60 21.08
CA SER A 155 21.48 -11.50 19.93
C SER A 155 22.92 -11.85 19.54
N GLY A 156 23.91 -11.24 20.20
CA GLY A 156 25.32 -11.34 19.81
C GLY A 156 25.66 -10.59 18.52
N VAL A 157 24.70 -9.87 17.92
CA VAL A 157 24.89 -9.06 16.71
C VAL A 157 25.70 -7.82 17.06
N LYS A 158 26.87 -7.66 16.45
CA LYS A 158 27.84 -6.63 16.84
C LYS A 158 27.75 -5.41 15.91
N ARG A 159 26.93 -4.42 16.28
CA ARG A 159 26.67 -3.22 15.44
C ARG A 159 27.46 -1.98 15.84
N VAL A 160 28.33 -2.08 16.83
CA VAL A 160 29.16 -0.95 17.27
C VAL A 160 30.63 -1.35 17.25
N LEU A 161 31.45 -0.59 16.53
CA LEU A 161 32.91 -0.58 16.66
C LEU A 161 33.35 0.58 17.53
N MET A 162 34.35 0.35 18.37
CA MET A 162 34.86 1.35 19.31
C MET A 162 36.38 1.30 19.35
N GLY A 163 37.02 2.45 19.28
CA GLY A 163 38.45 2.64 19.48
C GLY A 163 38.68 3.76 20.49
N TYR A 164 39.62 3.57 21.42
CA TYR A 164 39.95 4.58 22.44
C TYR A 164 41.44 4.56 22.79
N SER A 165 42.08 5.70 23.01
CA SER A 165 43.52 5.73 23.32
C SER A 165 43.93 6.99 24.07
N ASP A 166 44.95 6.88 24.93
CA ASP A 166 45.66 8.03 25.50
C ASP A 166 46.94 8.41 24.72
N SER A 167 47.28 7.66 23.67
CA SER A 167 48.58 7.80 22.99
C SER A 167 48.53 7.75 21.47
N THR A 168 47.41 7.32 20.88
CA THR A 168 47.26 7.16 19.43
C THR A 168 46.01 7.89 18.93
N ASN A 169 46.17 8.70 17.89
CA ASN A 169 45.10 9.48 17.28
C ASN A 169 45.15 9.37 15.73
N PRO A 170 44.08 8.97 15.02
CA PRO A 170 42.82 8.46 15.56
C PRO A 170 43.00 7.10 16.24
N PRO A 171 42.17 6.79 17.26
CA PRO A 171 42.32 5.56 18.04
C PRO A 171 42.01 4.29 17.23
N SER A 172 41.35 4.41 16.07
CA SER A 172 41.15 3.32 15.12
C SER A 172 42.46 2.78 14.50
N LEU A 173 43.58 3.52 14.60
CA LEU A 173 44.91 3.03 14.21
C LEU A 173 45.60 2.19 15.30
N CYS A 174 45.05 2.15 16.52
CA CYS A 174 45.61 1.34 17.59
C CYS A 174 45.15 -0.13 17.47
N THR A 175 46.11 -1.02 17.23
CA THR A 175 45.88 -2.48 17.06
C THR A 175 45.20 -3.16 18.24
N TYR A 176 45.40 -2.69 19.46
CA TYR A 176 44.90 -3.33 20.70
C TYR A 176 43.89 -2.48 21.46
N CYS A 177 43.48 -1.34 20.89
CA CYS A 177 42.59 -0.42 21.58
C CYS A 177 41.17 -0.39 20.99
N SER A 178 40.82 -1.41 20.19
CA SER A 178 39.52 -1.51 19.54
C SER A 178 38.72 -2.71 20.05
N SER A 179 37.41 -2.53 20.19
CA SER A 179 36.44 -3.57 20.50
C SER A 179 35.20 -3.40 19.63
N TYR A 180 34.36 -4.43 19.57
CA TYR A 180 33.05 -4.38 18.93
C TYR A 180 32.03 -5.08 19.82
N GLU A 181 30.83 -4.51 19.94
CA GLU A 181 29.82 -4.93 20.92
C GLU A 181 28.39 -4.90 20.35
N ASP A 182 27.48 -5.52 21.09
CA ASP A 182 26.04 -5.70 20.83
C ASP A 182 25.17 -4.71 21.64
N GLN A 183 25.81 -3.72 22.27
CA GLN A 183 25.14 -2.63 22.96
C GLN A 183 25.32 -1.37 22.13
N ILE A 184 24.20 -0.79 21.69
CA ILE A 184 24.19 0.35 20.77
C ILE A 184 23.51 1.54 21.43
N ALA A 185 24.05 2.74 21.20
CA ALA A 185 23.48 3.97 21.75
C ALA A 185 22.07 4.21 21.21
N ASP A 186 21.15 4.55 22.10
CA ASP A 186 19.82 4.97 21.70
C ASP A 186 19.95 6.26 20.89
N LEU A 187 19.25 6.30 19.76
CA LEU A 187 19.41 7.34 18.76
C LEU A 187 18.06 7.98 18.48
N ARG A 188 18.04 9.31 18.52
CA ARG A 188 16.96 10.09 17.91
C ARG A 188 17.46 10.67 16.61
N VAL A 189 16.70 10.54 15.53
CA VAL A 189 17.02 11.14 14.22
C VAL A 189 15.86 12.04 13.82
N TYR A 190 16.16 13.30 13.56
CA TYR A 190 15.21 14.26 13.00
C TYR A 190 15.42 14.35 11.50
N TYR A 191 14.33 14.37 10.76
CA TYR A 191 14.37 14.38 9.31
C TYR A 191 13.30 15.28 8.72
N GLU A 192 13.53 15.68 7.48
CA GLU A 192 12.60 16.42 6.65
C GLU A 192 12.33 15.60 5.40
N ALA A 193 11.05 15.38 5.09
CA ALA A 193 10.64 14.80 3.83
C ALA A 193 11.08 15.71 2.68
N LEU A 194 11.57 15.11 1.59
CA LEU A 194 12.06 15.87 0.44
C LEU A 194 10.91 16.51 -0.38
N GLY A 195 9.66 16.14 -0.10
CA GLY A 195 8.44 16.46 -0.86
C GLY A 195 7.83 15.21 -1.48
N ASP A 196 6.75 15.39 -2.26
CA ASP A 196 6.05 14.31 -2.94
C ASP A 196 6.66 14.02 -4.32
N ALA A 197 6.54 12.77 -4.77
CA ALA A 197 6.79 12.34 -6.14
C ALA A 197 5.47 12.05 -6.86
N TYR A 198 5.47 12.16 -8.18
CA TYR A 198 4.28 11.93 -9.01
C TYR A 198 4.52 10.76 -9.96
N LEU A 199 3.57 9.84 -10.02
CA LEU A 199 3.56 8.76 -11.01
C LEU A 199 2.37 8.99 -11.94
N GLU A 200 2.54 8.77 -13.23
CA GLU A 200 1.44 8.76 -14.20
C GLU A 200 1.68 7.68 -15.26
N GLY A 201 0.65 7.29 -15.98
CA GLY A 201 0.83 6.34 -17.07
C GLY A 201 -0.47 5.89 -17.68
N THR A 202 -0.35 4.96 -18.62
CA THR A 202 -1.47 4.35 -19.32
C THR A 202 -1.48 2.84 -19.16
N VAL A 203 -2.68 2.25 -19.15
CA VAL A 203 -2.87 0.81 -19.27
C VAL A 203 -3.52 0.52 -20.62
N THR A 204 -2.90 -0.35 -21.41
CA THR A 204 -3.31 -0.66 -22.79
C THR A 204 -3.40 -2.16 -23.03
N ASP A 205 -4.20 -2.55 -24.01
CA ASP A 205 -4.21 -3.92 -24.53
C ASP A 205 -2.89 -4.18 -25.27
N ALA A 206 -2.18 -5.25 -24.91
CA ALA A 206 -0.87 -5.56 -25.49
C ALA A 206 -0.92 -5.91 -26.99
N ILE A 207 -2.08 -6.33 -27.51
CA ILE A 207 -2.24 -6.75 -28.90
C ILE A 207 -2.80 -5.62 -29.75
N THR A 208 -3.88 -4.97 -29.32
CA THR A 208 -4.54 -3.92 -30.12
C THR A 208 -3.90 -2.55 -29.90
N GLY A 209 -3.30 -2.33 -28.72
CA GLY A 209 -2.82 -1.03 -28.27
C GLY A 209 -3.92 -0.08 -27.82
N ASP A 210 -5.16 -0.54 -27.73
CA ASP A 210 -6.28 0.27 -27.27
C ASP A 210 -6.18 0.53 -25.75
N PRO A 211 -6.61 1.71 -25.27
CA PRO A 211 -6.64 2.00 -23.85
C PRO A 211 -7.60 1.08 -23.11
N LEU A 212 -7.17 0.57 -21.94
CA LEU A 212 -7.99 -0.25 -21.07
C LEU A 212 -8.63 0.60 -20.00
N ASN A 213 -9.92 0.90 -20.17
CA ASN A 213 -10.74 1.53 -19.14
C ASN A 213 -10.99 0.57 -17.96
N GLY A 214 -11.00 1.09 -16.73
CA GLY A 214 -11.34 0.32 -15.53
C GLY A 214 -10.31 -0.74 -15.12
N ALA A 215 -9.08 -0.69 -15.64
CA ALA A 215 -7.97 -1.45 -15.03
C ALA A 215 -7.64 -0.83 -13.67
N LYS A 216 -7.53 -1.66 -12.63
CA LYS A 216 -7.12 -1.26 -11.28
C LYS A 216 -5.61 -1.15 -11.26
N VAL A 217 -5.09 0.04 -10.94
CA VAL A 217 -3.66 0.27 -10.70
C VAL A 217 -3.46 0.49 -9.22
N THR A 218 -2.46 -0.17 -8.61
CA THR A 218 -2.19 -0.13 -7.17
C THR A 218 -0.73 0.24 -6.91
N VAL A 219 -0.49 1.12 -5.93
CA VAL A 219 0.85 1.49 -5.43
C VAL A 219 0.81 1.56 -3.91
N GLY A 220 1.51 0.66 -3.23
CA GLY A 220 1.42 0.54 -1.78
C GLY A 220 0.01 0.11 -1.35
N GLU A 221 -0.65 0.91 -0.51
CA GLU A 221 -2.04 0.69 -0.06
C GLU A 221 -3.06 1.43 -0.93
N ASP A 222 -2.62 2.38 -1.75
CA ASP A 222 -3.47 3.20 -2.61
C ASP A 222 -3.75 2.51 -3.95
N TYR A 223 -4.92 2.76 -4.52
CA TYR A 223 -5.27 2.32 -5.87
C TYR A 223 -6.17 3.32 -6.59
N VAL A 224 -6.14 3.28 -7.91
CA VAL A 224 -7.04 4.03 -8.80
C VAL A 224 -7.50 3.14 -9.95
N PHE A 225 -8.64 3.45 -10.54
CA PHE A 225 -9.04 2.85 -11.82
C PHE A 225 -8.66 3.77 -12.97
N THR A 226 -8.21 3.18 -14.06
CA THR A 226 -7.91 3.90 -15.30
C THR A 226 -9.18 4.45 -15.95
N GLY A 227 -9.08 5.63 -16.54
CA GLY A 227 -10.18 6.26 -17.28
C GLY A 227 -10.37 5.70 -18.71
N GLN A 228 -11.26 6.31 -19.50
CA GLN A 228 -11.56 5.88 -20.88
C GLN A 228 -10.36 5.96 -21.84
N ASP A 229 -9.40 6.82 -21.54
CA ASP A 229 -8.11 6.96 -22.23
C ASP A 229 -7.02 6.04 -21.65
N GLY A 230 -7.36 5.18 -20.69
CA GLY A 230 -6.46 4.25 -20.03
C GLY A 230 -5.52 4.92 -19.04
N MET A 231 -5.66 6.23 -18.77
CA MET A 231 -4.72 6.96 -17.92
C MET A 231 -4.96 6.73 -16.43
N PHE A 232 -3.88 6.75 -15.66
CA PHE A 232 -3.87 6.80 -14.20
C PHE A 232 -2.80 7.77 -13.69
N ALA A 233 -2.94 8.24 -12.45
CA ALA A 233 -1.94 9.05 -11.78
C ALA A 233 -1.94 8.83 -10.26
N PHE A 234 -0.78 8.96 -9.62
CA PHE A 234 -0.58 8.89 -8.18
C PHE A 234 0.31 10.02 -7.68
N THR A 235 0.04 10.47 -6.45
CA THR A 235 1.01 11.21 -5.64
C THR A 235 1.56 10.23 -4.59
N VAL A 236 2.87 10.04 -4.56
CA VAL A 236 3.52 9.04 -3.70
C VAL A 236 4.74 9.64 -3.02
N ASN A 237 5.17 9.01 -1.92
CA ASN A 237 6.48 9.33 -1.37
C ASN A 237 7.59 8.92 -2.37
N PRO A 238 8.69 9.69 -2.48
CA PRO A 238 9.83 9.32 -3.30
C PRO A 238 10.43 7.96 -2.88
N GLY A 239 11.25 7.38 -3.75
CA GLY A 239 11.90 6.08 -3.55
C GLY A 239 11.38 5.00 -4.50
N ASP A 240 11.85 3.77 -4.33
CA ASP A 240 11.42 2.65 -5.16
C ASP A 240 9.97 2.27 -4.84
N ARG A 241 9.12 2.27 -5.87
CA ARG A 241 7.69 1.96 -5.78
C ARG A 241 7.33 0.85 -6.77
N THR A 242 6.63 -0.16 -6.29
CA THR A 242 6.05 -1.19 -7.15
C THR A 242 4.62 -0.80 -7.49
N VAL A 243 4.37 -0.62 -8.77
CA VAL A 243 3.06 -0.33 -9.37
C VAL A 243 2.53 -1.62 -9.98
N THR A 244 1.28 -1.97 -9.69
CA THR A 244 0.64 -3.19 -10.19
C THR A 244 -0.65 -2.84 -10.91
N ALA A 245 -0.82 -3.34 -12.14
CA ALA A 245 -2.03 -3.20 -12.94
C ALA A 245 -2.77 -4.55 -13.03
N GLU A 246 -4.06 -4.52 -12.72
CA GLU A 246 -4.96 -5.68 -12.72
C GLU A 246 -6.24 -5.35 -13.48
N LYS A 247 -6.70 -6.27 -14.32
CA LYS A 247 -7.98 -6.19 -15.01
C LYS A 247 -8.49 -7.60 -15.27
N PRO A 248 -9.74 -7.93 -14.91
CA PRO A 248 -10.32 -9.24 -15.22
C PRO A 248 -10.18 -9.57 -16.72
N GLY A 249 -9.79 -10.81 -17.01
CA GLY A 249 -9.52 -11.26 -18.39
C GLY A 249 -8.13 -10.90 -18.91
N TYR A 250 -7.30 -10.18 -18.15
CA TYR A 250 -5.92 -9.87 -18.48
C TYR A 250 -4.95 -10.41 -17.42
N ALA A 251 -3.75 -10.78 -17.84
CA ALA A 251 -2.69 -11.18 -16.94
C ALA A 251 -2.21 -9.97 -16.12
N THR A 252 -2.16 -10.12 -14.80
CA THR A 252 -1.64 -9.09 -13.88
C THR A 252 -0.21 -8.72 -14.24
N GLN A 253 0.09 -7.42 -14.26
CA GLN A 253 1.44 -6.90 -14.47
C GLN A 253 1.90 -6.02 -13.30
N SER A 254 3.20 -6.10 -12.99
CA SER A 254 3.83 -5.23 -11.98
C SER A 254 5.15 -4.67 -12.50
N GLN A 255 5.44 -3.42 -12.15
CA GLN A 255 6.69 -2.73 -12.46
C GLN A 255 7.20 -1.99 -11.22
N THR A 256 8.50 -2.11 -10.92
CA THR A 256 9.16 -1.31 -9.90
C THR A 256 9.87 -0.12 -10.54
N VAL A 257 9.56 1.09 -10.08
CA VAL A 257 10.13 2.35 -10.58
C VAL A 257 10.67 3.19 -9.42
N ALA A 258 11.72 3.96 -9.69
CA ALA A 258 12.22 4.96 -8.73
C ALA A 258 11.38 6.24 -8.86
N ALA A 259 10.46 6.46 -7.92
CA ALA A 259 9.69 7.69 -7.82
C ALA A 259 10.60 8.83 -7.37
N VAL A 260 10.76 9.85 -8.22
CA VAL A 260 11.61 11.00 -7.96
C VAL A 260 10.77 12.28 -7.89
N ILE A 261 11.26 13.25 -7.12
CA ILE A 261 10.57 14.53 -6.93
C ILE A 261 10.74 15.40 -8.17
N GLY A 262 9.67 16.11 -8.52
CA GLY A 262 9.65 17.05 -9.64
C GLY A 262 8.71 16.56 -10.73
N GLU A 263 9.26 16.25 -11.90
CA GLU A 263 8.47 15.82 -13.04
C GLU A 263 7.87 14.42 -12.80
N PRO A 264 6.63 14.16 -13.27
CA PRO A 264 6.01 12.85 -13.17
C PRO A 264 6.87 11.74 -13.79
N VAL A 265 6.96 10.61 -13.09
CA VAL A 265 7.57 9.39 -13.59
C VAL A 265 6.50 8.59 -14.33
N VAL A 266 6.75 8.32 -15.61
CA VAL A 266 5.81 7.58 -16.47
C VAL A 266 5.95 6.07 -16.25
N VAL A 267 4.81 5.40 -16.04
CA VAL A 267 4.71 3.95 -15.84
C VAL A 267 3.58 3.39 -16.72
N ASP A 268 3.92 2.89 -17.90
CA ASP A 268 2.92 2.33 -18.83
C ASP A 268 2.85 0.81 -18.73
N PHE A 269 1.63 0.27 -18.79
CA PHE A 269 1.35 -1.17 -18.84
C PHE A 269 0.72 -1.55 -20.18
N ALA A 270 1.19 -2.65 -20.76
CA ALA A 270 0.61 -3.28 -21.92
C ALA A 270 0.18 -4.69 -21.51
N MET A 271 -1.09 -4.85 -21.12
CA MET A 271 -1.62 -6.07 -20.52
C MET A 271 -1.99 -7.09 -21.59
N GLU A 272 -1.57 -8.34 -21.40
CA GLU A 272 -1.94 -9.46 -22.28
C GLU A 272 -3.26 -10.07 -21.81
N GLU A 273 -4.20 -10.30 -22.71
CA GLU A 273 -5.41 -11.06 -22.40
C GLU A 273 -5.05 -12.48 -21.96
N GLU A 274 -5.68 -12.97 -20.90
CA GLU A 274 -5.63 -14.39 -20.56
C GLU A 274 -6.49 -15.18 -21.56
N ILE A 275 -5.82 -15.85 -22.49
CA ILE A 275 -6.48 -16.68 -23.49
C ILE A 275 -6.96 -17.98 -22.83
N ASN A 276 -8.27 -18.14 -22.72
CA ASN A 276 -8.84 -19.37 -22.17
C ASN A 276 -8.80 -20.50 -23.18
N MET A 277 -8.04 -21.55 -22.83
CA MET A 277 -7.89 -22.72 -23.69
C MET A 277 -9.20 -23.54 -23.73
N PRO A 278 -9.58 -24.10 -24.90
CA PRO A 278 -10.72 -25.00 -24.97
C PRO A 278 -10.56 -26.18 -24.00
N VAL A 279 -11.59 -26.45 -23.20
CA VAL A 279 -11.59 -27.57 -22.26
C VAL A 279 -12.14 -28.81 -22.95
N GLY A 280 -11.57 -29.98 -22.66
CA GLY A 280 -12.13 -31.25 -23.14
C GLY A 280 -12.07 -31.41 -24.66
N VAL A 281 -10.90 -31.20 -25.27
CA VAL A 281 -10.67 -31.55 -26.68
C VAL A 281 -10.66 -33.07 -26.82
N TYR A 282 -11.65 -33.65 -27.49
CA TYR A 282 -11.65 -35.08 -27.83
C TYR A 282 -12.11 -35.31 -29.26
N ALA A 283 -11.56 -36.36 -29.85
CA ALA A 283 -11.87 -36.80 -31.19
C ALA A 283 -12.70 -38.08 -31.13
N TYR A 284 -13.75 -38.17 -31.93
CA TYR A 284 -14.53 -39.41 -32.09
C TYR A 284 -14.81 -39.70 -33.57
N ILE A 285 -15.10 -40.96 -33.86
CA ILE A 285 -15.42 -41.42 -35.21
C ILE A 285 -16.94 -41.32 -35.38
N SER A 286 -17.39 -40.51 -36.33
CA SER A 286 -18.80 -40.42 -36.71
C SER A 286 -19.25 -41.74 -37.32
N GLU A 287 -20.27 -42.40 -36.75
CA GLU A 287 -20.70 -43.75 -37.17
C GLU A 287 -21.32 -43.81 -38.58
N ALA A 288 -21.35 -42.71 -39.34
CA ALA A 288 -21.91 -42.65 -40.69
C ALA A 288 -20.87 -42.67 -41.84
N ASP A 289 -19.59 -42.35 -41.59
CA ASP A 289 -18.54 -42.33 -42.63
C ASP A 289 -17.19 -42.79 -42.04
N VAL A 290 -16.65 -43.89 -42.55
CA VAL A 290 -15.43 -44.54 -42.01
C VAL A 290 -14.11 -43.80 -42.28
N ASP A 291 -14.16 -42.57 -42.81
CA ASP A 291 -12.98 -41.75 -43.12
C ASP A 291 -13.06 -40.32 -42.52
N VAL A 292 -14.00 -40.04 -41.61
CA VAL A 292 -14.16 -38.73 -40.95
C VAL A 292 -13.97 -38.86 -39.44
N VAL A 293 -13.12 -37.99 -38.88
CA VAL A 293 -12.93 -37.81 -37.44
C VAL A 293 -13.53 -36.46 -37.07
N ASP A 294 -14.55 -36.47 -36.21
CA ASP A 294 -15.09 -35.25 -35.62
C ASP A 294 -14.24 -34.89 -34.40
N ILE A 295 -13.92 -33.60 -34.27
CA ILE A 295 -13.20 -33.04 -33.13
C ILE A 295 -14.18 -32.09 -32.45
N GLU A 296 -14.52 -32.40 -31.20
CA GLU A 296 -15.32 -31.53 -30.35
C GLU A 296 -14.46 -30.97 -29.22
N TRP A 297 -14.77 -29.74 -28.80
CA TRP A 297 -14.20 -29.10 -27.63
C TRP A 297 -15.31 -28.36 -26.87
N GLY A 298 -15.18 -28.30 -25.54
CA GLY A 298 -15.99 -27.41 -24.72
C GLY A 298 -15.65 -25.96 -25.06
N ALA A 299 -16.66 -25.08 -25.05
CA ALA A 299 -16.45 -23.66 -25.31
C ALA A 299 -15.36 -23.10 -24.37
N PRO A 300 -14.47 -22.22 -24.85
CA PRO A 300 -13.51 -21.55 -23.99
C PRO A 300 -14.27 -20.73 -22.94
N GLY A 301 -14.04 -21.00 -21.65
CA GLY A 301 -14.68 -20.30 -20.54
C GLY A 301 -13.70 -19.34 -19.88
N ALA A 302 -13.96 -18.04 -19.96
CA ALA A 302 -13.24 -17.00 -19.22
C ALA A 302 -14.14 -16.46 -18.12
N SER A 303 -13.58 -16.06 -16.99
CA SER A 303 -14.28 -15.10 -16.13
C SER A 303 -14.25 -13.72 -16.80
N TYR A 304 -15.40 -13.07 -16.90
CA TYR A 304 -15.54 -11.70 -17.41
C TYR A 304 -16.47 -10.90 -16.48
N GLU A 305 -16.27 -9.58 -16.42
CA GLU A 305 -17.09 -8.68 -15.63
C GLU A 305 -18.11 -7.96 -16.52
N ILE A 306 -19.36 -7.89 -16.07
CA ILE A 306 -20.44 -7.15 -16.72
C ILE A 306 -20.63 -5.84 -15.94
N ILE A 307 -20.41 -4.72 -16.62
CA ILE A 307 -20.39 -3.37 -16.04
C ILE A 307 -21.37 -2.48 -16.81
N TYR A 308 -22.09 -1.62 -16.09
CA TYR A 308 -22.98 -0.61 -16.66
C TYR A 308 -22.76 0.79 -16.07
N ASP A 309 -21.74 0.92 -15.22
CA ASP A 309 -21.35 2.16 -14.54
C ASP A 309 -19.93 2.59 -14.91
N ASP A 310 -19.58 3.86 -14.67
CA ASP A 310 -18.22 4.38 -14.90
C ASP A 310 -17.29 4.34 -13.66
N GLY A 311 -17.81 3.86 -12.53
CA GLY A 311 -17.09 3.74 -11.26
C GLY A 311 -17.30 4.90 -10.30
N GLU A 312 -17.95 6.00 -10.73
CA GLU A 312 -18.27 7.15 -9.89
C GLU A 312 -19.77 7.18 -9.57
N ALA A 313 -20.11 7.58 -8.33
CA ALA A 313 -21.51 7.70 -7.90
C ALA A 313 -21.92 9.17 -7.86
N GLU A 314 -22.90 9.59 -8.66
CA GLU A 314 -23.49 10.94 -8.55
C GLU A 314 -24.55 11.03 -7.46
N ASN A 315 -25.17 9.90 -7.12
CA ASN A 315 -26.31 9.89 -6.22
C ASN A 315 -26.39 8.59 -5.39
N TYR A 316 -27.23 8.62 -4.35
CA TYR A 316 -27.43 7.51 -3.43
C TYR A 316 -28.91 7.22 -3.21
N ALA A 317 -29.28 5.95 -3.18
CA ALA A 317 -30.64 5.52 -2.88
C ALA A 317 -30.71 4.70 -1.60
N VAL A 318 -31.73 4.98 -0.78
CA VAL A 318 -32.01 4.25 0.46
C VAL A 318 -33.51 4.13 0.68
N TRP A 319 -33.95 3.02 1.24
CA TRP A 319 -35.31 2.81 1.69
C TRP A 319 -35.47 3.23 3.14
N VAL A 320 -36.65 3.73 3.49
CA VAL A 320 -36.98 4.05 4.89
C VAL A 320 -36.93 2.80 5.77
N GLN A 321 -37.36 1.65 5.24
CA GLN A 321 -37.41 0.38 5.97
C GLN A 321 -36.50 -0.65 5.31
N GLY A 322 -35.82 -1.44 6.14
CA GLY A 322 -35.03 -2.60 5.71
C GLY A 322 -35.89 -3.69 5.09
N GLY A 323 -35.22 -4.57 4.34
CA GLY A 323 -35.83 -5.66 3.58
C GLY A 323 -36.39 -5.25 2.21
N ASN A 324 -36.38 -3.96 1.87
CA ASN A 324 -36.68 -3.49 0.52
C ASN A 324 -35.47 -3.65 -0.40
N MET A 325 -35.72 -3.77 -1.70
CA MET A 325 -34.71 -4.24 -2.65
C MET A 325 -34.50 -3.25 -3.78
N ASN A 326 -33.26 -3.09 -4.18
CA ASN A 326 -32.84 -2.46 -5.43
C ASN A 326 -32.03 -3.49 -6.23
N ALA A 327 -32.21 -3.53 -7.54
CA ALA A 327 -31.60 -4.53 -8.41
C ALA A 327 -31.16 -3.94 -9.75
N LEU A 328 -30.10 -4.51 -10.31
CA LEU A 328 -29.62 -4.20 -11.65
C LEU A 328 -29.75 -5.44 -12.55
N ARG A 329 -30.13 -5.23 -13.81
CA ARG A 329 -30.26 -6.30 -14.82
C ARG A 329 -28.98 -6.48 -15.63
N PHE A 330 -28.48 -7.71 -15.66
CA PHE A 330 -27.27 -8.11 -16.37
C PHE A 330 -27.60 -9.00 -17.57
N THR A 331 -26.91 -8.74 -18.69
CA THR A 331 -26.95 -9.57 -19.89
C THR A 331 -25.61 -10.28 -20.04
N PRO A 332 -25.56 -11.62 -19.85
CA PRO A 332 -24.36 -12.41 -20.13
C PRO A 332 -23.88 -12.27 -21.57
N ALA A 333 -22.56 -12.34 -21.76
CA ALA A 333 -21.94 -12.28 -23.08
C ALA A 333 -22.07 -13.60 -23.87
N GLY A 334 -22.35 -14.70 -23.19
CA GLY A 334 -22.55 -16.04 -23.77
C GLY A 334 -23.26 -16.97 -22.79
N TYR A 335 -23.73 -18.13 -23.29
CA TYR A 335 -24.49 -19.10 -22.51
C TYR A 335 -24.00 -20.54 -22.77
N PRO A 336 -23.99 -21.43 -21.76
CA PRO A 336 -24.38 -21.18 -20.36
C PRO A 336 -23.39 -20.26 -19.65
N CYS A 337 -23.87 -19.53 -18.64
CA CYS A 337 -23.10 -18.54 -17.89
C CYS A 337 -23.23 -18.80 -16.39
N ASP A 338 -22.12 -19.12 -15.73
CA ASP A 338 -22.06 -19.29 -14.29
C ASP A 338 -21.83 -17.93 -13.62
N VAL A 339 -22.67 -17.55 -12.66
CA VAL A 339 -22.54 -16.29 -11.91
C VAL A 339 -21.64 -16.55 -10.71
N LEU A 340 -20.41 -16.03 -10.75
CA LEU A 340 -19.38 -16.30 -9.75
C LEU A 340 -19.44 -15.32 -8.58
N SER A 341 -19.57 -14.02 -8.86
CA SER A 341 -19.58 -12.99 -7.83
C SER A 341 -20.29 -11.72 -8.31
N ALA A 342 -20.53 -10.79 -7.39
CA ALA A 342 -20.95 -9.44 -7.71
C ALA A 342 -20.20 -8.41 -6.85
N SER A 343 -20.20 -7.16 -7.29
CA SER A 343 -19.73 -6.02 -6.51
C SER A 343 -20.86 -5.01 -6.38
N ILE A 344 -21.13 -4.52 -5.17
CA ILE A 344 -22.18 -3.53 -4.89
C ILE A 344 -21.53 -2.28 -4.31
N TYR A 345 -21.76 -1.10 -4.91
CA TYR A 345 -21.27 0.15 -4.33
C TYR A 345 -22.24 0.65 -3.25
N VAL A 346 -21.78 0.70 -2.00
CA VAL A 346 -22.63 1.00 -0.83
C VAL A 346 -22.50 2.45 -0.33
N GLY A 347 -22.03 3.34 -1.19
CA GLY A 347 -21.74 4.74 -0.88
C GLY A 347 -20.40 4.95 -0.21
N ASP A 348 -20.03 6.22 0.01
CA ASP A 348 -18.76 6.66 0.60
C ASP A 348 -18.86 6.96 2.12
N GLY A 349 -20.01 6.66 2.73
CA GLY A 349 -20.31 6.94 4.13
C GLY A 349 -20.81 8.36 4.42
N THR A 350 -20.94 9.23 3.41
CA THR A 350 -21.51 10.58 3.60
C THR A 350 -23.04 10.57 3.71
N TYR A 351 -23.68 9.51 3.21
CA TYR A 351 -25.11 9.29 3.26
C TYR A 351 -25.44 7.79 3.39
N PRO A 352 -26.40 7.41 4.26
CA PRO A 352 -27.16 8.24 5.20
C PRO A 352 -26.35 8.70 6.42
N GLN A 353 -26.85 9.68 7.18
CA GLN A 353 -26.14 10.25 8.36
C GLN A 353 -26.48 9.52 9.67
N GLY A 354 -26.50 8.18 9.65
CA GLY A 354 -26.70 7.34 10.84
C GLY A 354 -25.45 7.23 11.71
N GLU A 355 -25.59 6.73 12.94
CA GLU A 355 -24.46 6.44 13.84
C GLU A 355 -23.90 4.99 13.65
N ASP A 356 -24.71 4.08 13.11
CA ASP A 356 -24.43 2.65 12.92
C ASP A 356 -24.84 2.19 11.50
N ILE A 357 -24.20 2.80 10.50
CA ILE A 357 -24.57 2.68 9.07
C ILE A 357 -24.19 1.30 8.48
N LEU A 358 -23.10 0.68 8.96
CA LEU A 358 -22.55 -0.59 8.46
C LEU A 358 -23.38 -1.82 8.91
N GLN A 359 -24.70 -1.75 8.74
CA GLN A 359 -25.60 -2.87 9.04
C GLN A 359 -25.41 -4.02 8.04
N PRO A 360 -25.47 -5.29 8.50
CA PRO A 360 -25.49 -6.44 7.60
C PRO A 360 -26.67 -6.38 6.63
N PHE A 361 -26.42 -6.73 5.37
CA PHE A 361 -27.41 -6.75 4.29
C PHE A 361 -27.29 -8.04 3.48
N GLU A 362 -28.27 -8.33 2.62
CA GLU A 362 -28.21 -9.51 1.76
C GLU A 362 -28.11 -9.11 0.29
N VAL A 363 -27.48 -9.96 -0.52
CA VAL A 363 -27.46 -9.83 -1.98
C VAL A 363 -27.98 -11.11 -2.60
N ALA A 364 -28.94 -10.99 -3.51
CA ALA A 364 -29.62 -12.11 -4.14
C ALA A 364 -29.54 -12.04 -5.66
N VAL A 365 -29.51 -13.21 -6.29
CA VAL A 365 -29.56 -13.35 -7.75
C VAL A 365 -30.95 -13.84 -8.15
N TYR A 366 -31.54 -13.22 -9.16
CA TYR A 366 -32.83 -13.60 -9.73
C TYR A 366 -32.71 -13.93 -11.22
N ASP A 367 -33.52 -14.87 -11.70
CA ASP A 367 -33.68 -15.11 -13.13
C ASP A 367 -34.55 -14.01 -13.81
N ALA A 368 -34.57 -14.01 -15.14
CA ALA A 368 -35.43 -13.14 -15.94
C ALA A 368 -36.77 -13.78 -16.35
N THR A 369 -37.33 -14.68 -15.55
CA THR A 369 -38.65 -15.27 -15.84
C THR A 369 -39.83 -14.37 -15.47
N GLY A 370 -39.56 -13.22 -14.83
CA GLY A 370 -40.58 -12.23 -14.49
C GLY A 370 -41.19 -11.56 -15.72
N ALA A 371 -42.48 -11.19 -15.62
CA ALA A 371 -43.17 -10.49 -16.69
C ALA A 371 -42.53 -9.12 -16.97
N ASP A 372 -42.62 -8.64 -18.22
CA ASP A 372 -42.19 -7.29 -18.63
C ASP A 372 -40.72 -6.96 -18.30
N ASN A 373 -39.82 -7.95 -18.41
CA ASN A 373 -38.40 -7.82 -18.05
C ASN A 373 -38.20 -7.38 -16.60
N LEU A 374 -39.03 -7.88 -15.68
CA LEU A 374 -38.83 -7.73 -14.24
C LEU A 374 -38.11 -8.98 -13.70
N PRO A 375 -37.44 -8.87 -12.54
CA PRO A 375 -36.88 -10.03 -11.87
C PRO A 375 -37.94 -11.11 -11.57
N GLY A 376 -37.59 -12.36 -11.82
CA GLY A 376 -38.45 -13.54 -11.67
C GLY A 376 -38.19 -14.32 -10.38
N ALA A 377 -37.80 -15.58 -10.53
CA ALA A 377 -37.50 -16.46 -9.40
C ALA A 377 -36.11 -16.17 -8.83
N GLU A 378 -35.99 -16.29 -7.50
CA GLU A 378 -34.70 -16.18 -6.81
C GLU A 378 -33.90 -17.47 -7.00
N LEU A 379 -32.65 -17.33 -7.43
CA LEU A 379 -31.71 -18.42 -7.68
C LEU A 379 -30.83 -18.69 -6.46
N GLY A 380 -30.55 -17.65 -5.66
CA GLY A 380 -29.80 -17.77 -4.42
C GLY A 380 -29.51 -16.40 -3.79
N ARG A 381 -29.04 -16.40 -2.55
CA ARG A 381 -28.65 -15.19 -1.81
C ARG A 381 -27.52 -15.44 -0.84
N VAL A 382 -26.82 -14.36 -0.47
CA VAL A 382 -25.73 -14.33 0.50
C VAL A 382 -25.95 -13.15 1.45
N GLU A 383 -25.69 -13.36 2.75
CA GLU A 383 -25.65 -12.30 3.76
C GLU A 383 -24.22 -11.76 3.89
N ILE A 384 -24.10 -10.44 3.96
CA ILE A 384 -22.84 -9.71 4.01
C ILE A 384 -22.83 -8.82 5.25
N THR A 385 -21.76 -8.92 6.04
CA THR A 385 -21.44 -7.98 7.12
C THR A 385 -20.35 -7.04 6.62
N PRO A 386 -20.69 -5.78 6.28
CA PRO A 386 -19.73 -4.84 5.70
C PRO A 386 -18.75 -4.32 6.77
N GLU A 387 -17.47 -4.24 6.41
CA GLU A 387 -16.41 -3.68 7.26
C GLU A 387 -15.91 -2.31 6.75
N GLN A 388 -16.36 -1.90 5.57
CA GLN A 388 -15.95 -0.66 4.90
C GLN A 388 -17.06 -0.09 4.02
N PHE A 389 -16.86 1.15 3.55
CA PHE A 389 -17.65 1.80 2.50
C PHE A 389 -17.03 1.56 1.11
N GLY A 390 -17.73 1.96 0.05
CA GLY A 390 -17.30 1.78 -1.32
C GLY A 390 -17.81 0.49 -1.97
N TRP A 391 -16.99 -0.13 -2.82
CA TRP A 391 -17.35 -1.38 -3.50
C TRP A 391 -17.21 -2.60 -2.57
N ILE A 392 -18.30 -3.34 -2.41
CA ILE A 392 -18.36 -4.56 -1.60
C ILE A 392 -18.50 -5.78 -2.50
N ALA A 393 -17.50 -6.67 -2.45
CA ALA A 393 -17.51 -7.93 -3.18
C ALA A 393 -18.39 -8.98 -2.50
N VAL A 394 -19.10 -9.77 -3.30
CA VAL A 394 -20.06 -10.79 -2.88
C VAL A 394 -19.74 -12.08 -3.65
N ASP A 395 -19.39 -13.13 -2.93
CA ASP A 395 -19.08 -14.44 -3.52
C ASP A 395 -20.35 -15.31 -3.67
N PHE A 396 -20.66 -15.71 -4.91
CA PHE A 396 -21.77 -16.61 -5.25
C PHE A 396 -21.30 -18.00 -5.71
N ALA A 397 -19.98 -18.26 -5.81
CA ALA A 397 -19.45 -19.47 -6.44
C ALA A 397 -19.98 -20.76 -5.78
N SER A 398 -20.20 -20.74 -4.46
CA SER A 398 -20.75 -21.87 -3.72
C SER A 398 -22.23 -22.17 -3.99
N LEU A 399 -22.97 -21.22 -4.58
CA LEU A 399 -24.39 -21.37 -4.91
C LEU A 399 -24.62 -22.14 -6.22
N GLY A 400 -23.60 -22.21 -7.10
CA GLY A 400 -23.68 -22.93 -8.37
C GLY A 400 -24.78 -22.40 -9.30
N ILE A 401 -24.88 -21.07 -9.42
CA ILE A 401 -25.92 -20.42 -10.21
C ILE A 401 -25.50 -20.37 -11.68
N THR A 402 -26.23 -21.08 -12.54
CA THR A 402 -26.03 -21.09 -13.99
C THR A 402 -27.21 -20.45 -14.72
N ILE A 403 -26.93 -19.51 -15.60
CA ILE A 403 -27.88 -18.87 -16.51
C ILE A 403 -27.77 -19.55 -17.88
N GLU A 404 -28.82 -20.27 -18.26
CA GLU A 404 -28.86 -21.05 -19.50
C GLU A 404 -29.21 -20.20 -20.74
N SER A 405 -29.92 -19.08 -20.53
CA SER A 405 -30.28 -18.12 -21.57
C SER A 405 -30.88 -16.85 -20.96
N GLY A 406 -30.70 -15.71 -21.64
CA GLY A 406 -31.34 -14.45 -21.27
C GLY A 406 -30.67 -13.72 -20.10
N ASP A 407 -31.32 -12.66 -19.63
CA ASP A 407 -30.79 -11.82 -18.56
C ASP A 407 -30.90 -12.48 -17.18
N PHE A 408 -30.16 -11.93 -16.21
CA PHE A 408 -30.34 -12.17 -14.78
C PHE A 408 -30.31 -10.84 -14.03
N TYR A 409 -30.62 -10.86 -12.72
CA TYR A 409 -30.59 -9.67 -11.88
C TYR A 409 -29.80 -9.94 -10.61
N VAL A 410 -28.99 -8.96 -10.21
CA VAL A 410 -28.42 -8.92 -8.86
C VAL A 410 -29.20 -7.88 -8.07
N ALA A 411 -29.61 -8.23 -6.86
CA ALA A 411 -30.43 -7.40 -5.99
C ALA A 411 -29.79 -7.23 -4.62
N MET A 412 -29.59 -5.99 -4.18
CA MET A 412 -29.29 -5.65 -2.80
C MET A 412 -30.60 -5.58 -2.02
N ILE A 413 -30.66 -6.36 -0.94
CA ILE A 413 -31.76 -6.37 0.03
C ILE A 413 -31.26 -5.55 1.23
N GLN A 414 -31.85 -4.37 1.43
CA GLN A 414 -31.34 -3.42 2.41
C GLN A 414 -31.39 -3.99 3.83
N GLY A 415 -30.24 -3.99 4.49
CA GLY A 415 -30.10 -4.20 5.93
C GLY A 415 -30.42 -2.95 6.72
N GLY A 416 -31.03 -3.08 7.91
CA GLY A 416 -31.33 -1.93 8.77
C GLY A 416 -32.40 -0.98 8.22
N ASN A 417 -32.79 0.01 9.03
CA ASN A 417 -33.77 1.03 8.66
C ASN A 417 -33.07 2.39 8.58
N TYR A 418 -33.47 3.25 7.65
CA TYR A 418 -32.92 4.61 7.57
C TYR A 418 -33.05 5.36 8.91
N PRO A 419 -32.01 6.08 9.38
CA PRO A 419 -30.71 6.29 8.72
C PRO A 419 -29.63 5.25 9.04
N GLU A 420 -29.94 4.21 9.81
CA GLU A 420 -29.00 3.14 10.20
C GLU A 420 -29.02 2.01 9.17
N CYS A 421 -28.50 2.29 7.97
CA CYS A 421 -28.38 1.33 6.88
C CYS A 421 -27.43 1.83 5.80
N LEU A 422 -26.84 0.91 5.04
CA LEU A 422 -26.10 1.26 3.84
C LEU A 422 -27.03 1.81 2.74
N ALA A 423 -26.54 2.80 2.00
CA ALA A 423 -27.13 3.23 0.75
C ALA A 423 -26.65 2.34 -0.41
N ILE A 424 -27.26 2.50 -1.58
CA ILE A 424 -26.71 2.01 -2.84
C ILE A 424 -26.33 3.17 -3.75
N GLY A 425 -25.18 3.09 -4.40
CA GLY A 425 -24.74 4.02 -5.43
C GLY A 425 -25.67 4.05 -6.64
N VAL A 426 -25.84 5.23 -7.20
CA VAL A 426 -26.57 5.48 -8.44
C VAL A 426 -25.64 6.27 -9.36
N ASP A 427 -25.39 5.70 -10.54
CA ASP A 427 -24.69 6.33 -11.64
C ASP A 427 -25.71 7.04 -12.55
N GLU A 428 -25.55 8.35 -12.72
CA GLU A 428 -26.36 9.21 -13.58
C GLU A 428 -25.64 9.57 -14.91
N SER A 429 -24.39 9.14 -15.08
CA SER A 429 -23.56 9.34 -16.26
C SER A 429 -23.84 8.27 -17.33
N ASN A 430 -24.23 8.71 -18.53
CA ASN A 430 -24.53 7.84 -19.69
C ASN A 430 -25.45 6.63 -19.40
N PRO A 431 -26.63 6.83 -18.79
CA PRO A 431 -27.42 5.73 -18.24
C PRO A 431 -27.96 4.77 -19.32
N VAL A 432 -27.85 3.48 -19.05
CA VAL A 432 -28.40 2.35 -19.82
C VAL A 432 -29.79 1.92 -19.32
N MET A 433 -30.25 2.45 -18.18
CA MET A 433 -31.60 2.29 -17.64
C MET A 433 -32.00 0.83 -17.33
N ARG A 434 -31.20 0.16 -16.50
CA ARG A 434 -31.33 -1.27 -16.13
C ARG A 434 -31.69 -1.50 -14.66
N SER A 435 -32.17 -0.47 -13.97
CA SER A 435 -32.48 -0.52 -12.54
C SER A 435 -33.92 -0.84 -12.19
N TYR A 436 -34.08 -1.63 -11.14
CA TYR A 436 -35.36 -2.11 -10.65
C TYR A 436 -35.44 -2.00 -9.14
N SER A 437 -36.64 -1.79 -8.63
CA SER A 437 -36.91 -1.60 -7.20
C SER A 437 -38.11 -2.45 -6.77
N ARG A 438 -38.08 -2.95 -5.54
CA ARG A 438 -39.20 -3.70 -4.95
C ARG A 438 -39.45 -3.28 -3.51
N ASN A 439 -40.65 -2.74 -3.28
CA ASN A 439 -41.12 -2.39 -1.95
C ASN A 439 -41.78 -3.61 -1.28
N VAL A 440 -40.93 -4.48 -0.75
CA VAL A 440 -41.34 -5.70 -0.04
C VAL A 440 -42.18 -5.37 1.19
N THR A 441 -41.84 -4.32 1.93
CA THR A 441 -42.51 -3.98 3.19
C THR A 441 -43.99 -3.62 2.97
N ASN A 442 -44.32 -2.98 1.85
CA ASN A 442 -45.70 -2.66 1.48
C ASN A 442 -46.35 -3.74 0.58
N GLY A 443 -45.70 -4.89 0.40
CA GLY A 443 -46.21 -5.98 -0.43
C GLY A 443 -46.29 -5.68 -1.92
N GLN A 444 -45.49 -4.73 -2.42
CA GLN A 444 -45.43 -4.40 -3.84
C GLN A 444 -44.42 -5.30 -4.57
N GLY A 445 -44.74 -5.61 -5.84
CA GLY A 445 -43.85 -6.35 -6.72
C GLY A 445 -42.68 -5.50 -7.24
N TRP A 446 -41.88 -6.10 -8.11
CA TRP A 446 -40.85 -5.39 -8.85
C TRP A 446 -41.46 -4.33 -9.76
N THR A 447 -40.77 -3.19 -9.86
CA THR A 447 -41.02 -2.12 -10.83
C THR A 447 -39.69 -1.60 -11.32
N THR A 448 -39.66 -0.92 -12.46
CA THR A 448 -38.51 -0.09 -12.83
C THR A 448 -38.22 0.93 -11.74
N ALA A 449 -36.95 1.13 -11.41
CA ALA A 449 -36.54 2.11 -10.41
C ALA A 449 -36.85 3.54 -10.91
N GLY A 450 -37.05 4.46 -9.97
CA GLY A 450 -37.13 5.90 -10.26
C GLY A 450 -35.75 6.56 -10.41
N TYR A 451 -34.69 5.76 -10.37
CA TYR A 451 -33.29 6.16 -10.50
C TYR A 451 -32.73 5.64 -11.83
N THR A 452 -31.56 6.14 -12.23
CA THR A 452 -30.73 5.62 -13.33
C THR A 452 -30.08 4.30 -12.91
N ASP A 453 -28.83 4.02 -13.28
CA ASP A 453 -28.22 2.72 -13.06
C ASP A 453 -27.67 2.58 -11.64
N PHE A 454 -28.18 1.58 -10.90
CA PHE A 454 -27.61 1.23 -9.62
C PHE A 454 -26.22 0.65 -9.83
N MET A 455 -25.26 1.09 -9.04
CA MET A 455 -23.87 0.68 -9.16
C MET A 455 -23.67 -0.74 -8.64
N MET A 456 -23.83 -1.70 -9.55
CA MET A 456 -23.64 -3.12 -9.33
C MET A 456 -22.90 -3.72 -10.51
N ARG A 457 -21.93 -4.58 -10.23
CA ARG A 457 -21.18 -5.34 -11.24
C ARG A 457 -21.32 -6.82 -10.97
N ALA A 458 -21.23 -7.65 -12.02
CA ALA A 458 -21.31 -9.09 -11.89
C ALA A 458 -20.12 -9.74 -12.61
N VAL A 459 -19.48 -10.70 -11.95
CA VAL A 459 -18.45 -11.54 -12.57
C VAL A 459 -19.08 -12.88 -12.93
N CYS A 460 -18.93 -13.24 -14.19
CA CYS A 460 -19.52 -14.42 -14.78
C CYS A 460 -18.43 -15.27 -15.45
N GLU A 461 -18.62 -16.59 -15.49
CA GLU A 461 -17.81 -17.51 -16.28
C GLU A 461 -18.66 -18.14 -17.37
N GLY A 462 -18.20 -18.10 -18.62
CA GLY A 462 -18.95 -18.69 -19.73
C GLY A 462 -18.22 -18.59 -21.06
N PRO A 463 -18.83 -19.07 -22.17
CA PRO A 463 -18.24 -19.19 -23.52
C PRO A 463 -17.67 -17.91 -24.14
N ALA A 464 -17.87 -16.77 -23.48
CA ALA A 464 -17.42 -15.49 -23.97
C ALA A 464 -15.95 -15.30 -23.57
N GLY A 465 -15.10 -15.00 -24.55
CA GLY A 465 -13.83 -14.31 -24.28
C GLY A 465 -14.10 -12.93 -23.66
N VAL A 466 -13.05 -12.20 -23.31
CA VAL A 466 -13.15 -10.87 -22.69
C VAL A 466 -14.04 -9.96 -23.54
N VAL A 467 -15.24 -9.61 -23.07
CA VAL A 467 -16.11 -8.65 -23.75
C VAL A 467 -16.08 -7.34 -22.99
N ASN A 468 -15.31 -6.37 -23.50
CA ASN A 468 -15.46 -4.96 -23.13
C ASN A 468 -16.79 -4.46 -23.72
N MET A 469 -17.91 -4.62 -23.02
CA MET A 469 -19.18 -4.05 -23.46
C MET A 469 -19.19 -2.55 -23.16
N ASN A 470 -18.95 -1.71 -24.19
CA ASN A 470 -19.21 -0.29 -24.10
C ASN A 470 -20.71 -0.01 -24.29
N ALA A 471 -21.21 1.09 -23.72
CA ALA A 471 -22.62 1.51 -23.83
C ALA A 471 -23.15 1.62 -25.28
N ALA A 472 -22.27 1.67 -26.29
CA ALA A 472 -22.62 1.70 -27.71
C ALA A 472 -23.03 0.35 -28.29
N ASP A 473 -22.68 -0.78 -27.67
CA ASP A 473 -22.91 -2.13 -28.23
C ASP A 473 -24.26 -2.74 -27.83
N VAL A 474 -25.06 -2.02 -27.03
CA VAL A 474 -26.37 -2.48 -26.50
C VAL A 474 -27.54 -2.17 -27.44
N ILE A 475 -27.28 -1.62 -28.64
CA ILE A 475 -28.33 -1.36 -29.64
C ILE A 475 -28.23 -2.39 -30.79
N ALA A 476 -28.72 -3.61 -30.54
CA ALA A 476 -29.15 -4.54 -31.58
C ALA A 476 -30.32 -5.40 -31.10
#